data_AF-A0A9X3UVS7-F1
#
_entry.id   AF-A0A9X3UVS7-F1
#
_cell.length_a   1.000
_cell.length_b   1.000
_cell.length_c   1.000
_cell.angle_alpha   90.00
_cell.angle_beta   90.00
_cell.angle_gamma   90.00
#
_symmetry.space_group_name_H-M   'P 1'
#
loop_
_entity.id
_entity.type
_entity.pdbx_description
1 polymer ?
#
loop_
_entity_poly.entity_id
_entity_poly.type
_entity_poly.pdbx_seq_one_letter_code
_entity_poly.pdbx_strand_id
1 'polypeptide(L)'
;MGGRKGGGGHTPYEAPESGQSKQFVSIVEIVSEGQIKGLVDGVKSVYLDNTPLQASDDSYNFKNVEAQGRIGTQDQEVMEGFNTS
;
A
#
# COMPACT_ATOMS: atom_id res chain seq x y z
N MET A 1 -28.56 -61.07 17.46
CA MET A 1 -27.67 -61.27 16.30
C MET A 1 -27.82 -60.08 15.37
N GLY A 2 -26.72 -59.43 14.99
CA GLY A 2 -26.70 -58.50 13.84
C GLY A 2 -26.67 -57.01 14.17
N GLY A 3 -25.55 -56.53 14.70
CA GLY A 3 -25.21 -55.11 14.59
C GLY A 3 -24.79 -54.75 13.17
N ARG A 4 -25.03 -53.50 12.74
CA ARG A 4 -24.36 -52.94 11.57
C ARG A 4 -23.92 -51.49 11.87
N LYS A 5 -22.60 -51.37 11.90
CA LYS A 5 -21.79 -50.16 12.14
C LYS A 5 -22.10 -49.04 11.15
N GLY A 6 -21.84 -47.83 11.62
CA GLY A 6 -21.07 -46.86 10.85
C GLY A 6 -21.85 -45.65 10.36
N GLY A 7 -22.48 -44.90 11.25
CA GLY A 7 -22.79 -43.49 10.98
C GLY A 7 -21.48 -42.72 10.91
N GLY A 8 -20.93 -42.56 9.70
CA GLY A 8 -19.78 -41.69 9.45
C GLY A 8 -20.18 -40.25 9.75
N GLY A 9 -19.69 -39.71 10.86
CA GLY A 9 -19.82 -38.30 11.17
C GLY A 9 -19.05 -37.49 10.12
N HIS A 10 -19.77 -36.68 9.35
CA HIS A 10 -19.16 -35.69 8.47
C HIS A 10 -18.71 -34.52 9.34
N THR A 11 -17.41 -34.27 9.44
CA THR A 11 -16.90 -33.00 9.99
C THR A 11 -17.17 -31.90 8.97
N PRO A 12 -17.98 -30.87 9.27
CA PRO A 12 -18.15 -29.74 8.35
C PRO A 12 -16.79 -29.14 8.02
N TYR A 13 -16.49 -29.00 6.73
CA TYR A 13 -15.30 -28.30 6.26
C TYR A 13 -15.71 -26.88 5.95
N GLU A 14 -15.16 -25.93 6.69
CA GLU A 14 -15.30 -24.51 6.40
C GLU A 14 -14.34 -24.19 5.25
N ALA A 15 -14.91 -23.77 4.11
CA ALA A 15 -14.09 -23.41 2.95
C ALA A 15 -13.20 -22.21 3.31
N PRO A 16 -11.94 -22.19 2.87
CA PRO A 16 -11.04 -21.07 3.13
C PRO A 16 -11.66 -19.78 2.58
N GLU A 17 -11.86 -18.81 3.46
CA GLU A 17 -12.38 -17.49 3.12
C GLU A 17 -11.43 -16.82 2.13
N SER A 18 -11.92 -16.55 0.91
CA SER A 18 -11.16 -15.95 -0.18
C SER A 18 -11.72 -14.58 -0.64
N GLY A 19 -12.75 -14.06 0.05
CA GLY A 19 -13.43 -12.82 -0.29
C GLY A 19 -12.66 -11.53 0.02
N GLN A 20 -11.43 -11.60 0.52
CA GLN A 20 -10.63 -10.41 0.81
C GLN A 20 -9.98 -9.86 -0.47
N SER A 21 -10.65 -8.93 -1.13
CA SER A 21 -10.07 -8.13 -2.21
C SER A 21 -9.10 -7.09 -1.65
N LYS A 22 -7.83 -7.11 -2.09
CA LYS A 22 -6.89 -6.00 -1.86
C LYS A 22 -7.07 -4.97 -2.97
N GLN A 23 -7.46 -3.76 -2.61
CA GLN A 23 -7.55 -2.63 -3.54
C GLN A 23 -6.39 -1.68 -3.28
N PHE A 24 -5.79 -1.19 -4.36
CA PHE A 24 -4.71 -0.21 -4.32
C PHE A 24 -5.21 1.08 -4.95
N VAL A 25 -4.73 2.21 -4.44
CA VAL A 25 -5.01 3.54 -4.98
C VAL A 25 -3.68 4.24 -5.24
N SER A 26 -3.59 4.90 -6.39
CA SER A 26 -2.46 5.76 -6.74
C SER A 26 -2.96 7.21 -6.77
N ILE A 27 -2.27 8.08 -6.04
CA ILE A 27 -2.64 9.50 -5.88
C ILE A 27 -1.45 10.36 -6.32
N VAL A 28 -1.73 11.41 -7.11
CA VAL A 28 -0.74 12.44 -7.48
C VAL A 28 -1.26 13.78 -6.99
N GLU A 29 -0.40 14.51 -6.28
CA GLU A 29 -0.69 15.85 -5.76
C GLU A 29 0.37 16.84 -6.25
N ILE A 30 -0.06 18.06 -6.56
CA ILE A 30 0.82 19.14 -7.03
C ILE A 30 1.04 20.09 -5.86
N VAL A 31 2.29 20.21 -5.41
CA VAL A 31 2.67 21.06 -4.27
C VAL A 31 3.08 22.47 -4.71
N SER A 32 3.77 22.59 -5.85
CA SER A 32 4.30 23.87 -6.35
C SER A 32 4.48 23.86 -7.86
N GLU A 33 4.67 25.06 -8.43
CA GLU A 33 5.13 25.25 -9.80
C GLU A 33 6.63 25.56 -9.83
N GLY A 34 7.33 25.06 -10.84
CA GLY A 34 8.75 25.29 -11.06
C GLY A 34 9.67 24.48 -10.13
N GLN A 35 10.97 24.68 -10.31
CA GLN A 35 11.96 23.89 -9.60
C GLN A 35 12.07 24.27 -8.12
N ILE A 36 11.89 23.29 -7.23
CA ILE A 36 12.06 23.43 -5.79
C ILE A 36 13.22 22.58 -5.26
N LYS A 37 13.68 22.83 -4.03
CA LYS A 37 14.70 22.00 -3.37
C LYS A 37 14.19 20.62 -2.95
N GLY A 38 12.88 20.41 -2.96
CA GLY A 38 12.22 19.22 -2.44
C GLY A 38 11.60 19.44 -1.06
N LEU A 39 11.07 18.36 -0.48
CA LEU A 39 10.51 18.36 0.88
C LEU A 39 11.61 18.52 1.92
N VAL A 40 11.31 19.22 3.01
CA VAL A 40 12.30 19.61 4.06
C VAL A 40 13.05 18.39 4.61
N ASP A 41 12.34 17.30 4.89
CA ASP A 41 12.88 16.05 5.43
C ASP A 41 12.58 14.85 4.50
N GLY A 42 12.50 15.10 3.19
CA GLY A 42 12.17 14.05 2.22
C GLY A 42 10.82 13.37 2.53
N VAL A 43 10.79 12.04 2.52
CA VAL A 43 9.55 11.27 2.76
C VAL A 43 9.03 11.42 4.20
N LYS A 44 9.87 11.79 5.17
CA LYS A 44 9.43 12.09 6.55
C LYS A 44 8.52 13.32 6.63
N SER A 45 8.58 14.20 5.63
CA SER A 45 7.68 15.35 5.51
C SER A 45 6.29 14.99 4.95
N VAL A 46 6.04 13.73 4.58
CA VAL A 46 4.73 13.27 4.08
C VAL A 46 3.96 12.63 5.23
N TYR A 47 2.73 13.07 5.45
CA TYR A 47 1.89 12.63 6.55
C TYR A 47 0.59 12.02 6.02
N LEU A 48 0.20 10.87 6.56
CA LEU A 48 -1.12 10.30 6.42
C LEU A 48 -1.83 10.41 7.76
N ASP A 49 -2.91 11.16 7.80
CA ASP A 49 -3.67 11.43 9.03
C ASP A 49 -2.76 11.86 10.20
N ASN A 50 -1.98 12.92 9.97
CA ASN A 50 -1.01 13.48 10.93
C ASN A 50 0.10 12.51 11.40
N THR A 51 0.20 11.31 10.81
CA THR A 51 1.28 10.35 11.07
C THR A 51 2.30 10.40 9.93
N PRO A 52 3.59 10.67 10.20
CA PRO A 52 4.59 10.72 9.12
C PRO A 52 4.76 9.34 8.49
N LEU A 53 5.06 9.27 7.20
CA LEU A 53 5.30 7.99 6.53
C LEU A 53 6.51 7.26 7.11
N GLN A 54 7.56 8.02 7.40
CA GLN A 54 8.80 7.54 8.00
C GLN A 54 9.06 8.30 9.30
N ALA A 55 9.34 7.56 10.37
CA ALA A 55 9.65 8.10 11.68
C ALA A 55 11.05 8.74 11.74
N SER A 56 11.36 9.40 12.86
CA SER A 56 12.65 10.06 13.07
C SER A 56 13.85 9.10 13.02
N ASP A 57 13.63 7.83 13.39
CA ASP A 57 14.63 6.74 13.38
C ASP A 57 14.71 6.01 12.03
N ASP A 58 14.16 6.59 10.97
CA ASP A 58 14.10 6.04 9.60
C ASP A 58 13.21 4.79 9.44
N SER A 59 12.51 4.35 10.48
CA SER A 59 11.52 3.27 10.35
C SER A 59 10.24 3.75 9.65
N TYR A 60 9.59 2.88 8.87
CA TYR A 60 8.34 3.21 8.20
C TYR A 60 7.13 2.88 9.08
N ASN A 61 6.23 3.86 9.25
CA ASN A 61 4.98 3.69 10.01
C ASN A 61 3.93 2.90 9.21
N PHE A 62 4.03 2.90 7.88
CA PHE A 62 3.12 2.18 6.98
C PHE A 62 3.90 1.22 6.09
N LYS A 63 3.49 -0.04 6.03
CA LYS A 63 4.23 -1.10 5.30
C LYS A 63 3.87 -1.24 3.82
N ASN A 64 2.74 -0.68 3.40
CA ASN A 64 2.20 -0.83 2.04
C ASN A 64 1.98 0.54 1.38
N VAL A 65 2.86 1.50 1.68
CA VAL A 65 2.84 2.83 1.07
C VAL A 65 4.15 3.02 0.34
N GLU A 66 4.04 3.48 -0.90
CA GLU A 66 5.15 3.93 -1.70
C GLU A 66 4.93 5.41 -2.01
N ALA A 67 6.00 6.20 -1.91
CA ALA A 67 5.97 7.63 -2.16
C ALA A 67 7.14 8.04 -3.03
N GLN A 68 6.86 8.82 -4.07
CA GLN A 68 7.84 9.41 -4.96
C GLN A 68 7.49 10.87 -5.20
N GLY A 69 8.52 11.68 -5.43
CA GLY A 69 8.39 13.11 -5.71
C GLY A 69 9.12 13.50 -6.97
N ARG A 70 8.75 14.66 -7.51
CA ARG A 70 9.51 15.38 -8.53
C ARG A 70 9.76 16.80 -8.06
N ILE A 71 10.95 17.31 -8.32
CA ILE A 71 11.33 18.66 -7.89
C ILE A 71 10.88 19.75 -8.86
N GLY A 72 10.18 19.40 -9.94
CA GLY A 72 9.64 20.37 -10.91
C GLY A 72 10.68 20.95 -11.87
N THR A 73 11.72 20.18 -12.24
CA THR A 73 12.63 20.55 -13.33
C THR A 73 11.91 20.59 -14.67
N GLN A 74 12.43 21.38 -15.61
CA GLN A 74 11.89 21.47 -16.96
C GLN A 74 11.87 20.10 -17.67
N ASP A 75 12.99 19.37 -17.56
CA ASP A 75 13.11 17.99 -18.00
C ASP A 75 13.02 17.06 -16.78
N GLN A 76 12.10 16.10 -16.80
CA GLN A 76 11.89 15.14 -15.70
C GLN A 76 11.32 13.82 -16.21
N GLU A 77 11.66 12.73 -15.53
CA GLU A 77 11.15 11.40 -15.85
C GLU A 77 9.69 11.22 -15.44
N VAL A 78 8.97 10.40 -16.20
CA VAL A 78 7.60 9.98 -15.88
C VAL A 78 7.57 9.31 -14.51
N MET A 79 6.51 9.55 -13.74
CA MET A 79 6.33 8.91 -12.43
C MET A 79 6.12 7.40 -12.59
N GLU A 80 6.77 6.62 -11.73
CA GLU A 80 6.60 5.16 -11.72
C GLU A 80 5.12 4.80 -11.49
N GLY A 81 4.62 3.76 -12.14
CA GLY A 81 3.21 3.36 -12.06
C GLY A 81 2.24 4.22 -12.89
N PHE A 82 2.70 5.33 -13.48
CA PHE A 82 1.92 6.17 -14.41
C PHE A 82 2.41 6.09 -15.85
N ASN A 83 3.35 5.19 -16.14
CA ASN A 83 3.75 4.90 -17.51
C ASN A 83 2.63 4.08 -18.19
N THR A 84 2.05 4.64 -19.25
CA THR A 84 1.04 3.99 -20.09
C THR A 84 1.78 3.39 -21.30
N SER A 85 2.03 2.08 -21.28
CA SER A 85 2.37 1.30 -22.47
C SER A 85 1.22 0.38 -22.85
#